data_AF-A0A2V6KJ08-F1
#
_entry.id   AF-A0A2V6KJ08-F1
#
_cell.length_a   1.000
_cell.length_b   1.000
_cell.length_c   1.000
_cell.angle_alpha   90.00
_cell.angle_beta   90.00
_cell.angle_gamma   90.00
#
_symmetry.space_group_name_H-M   'P 1'
#
loop_
_entity.id
_entity.type
_entity.pdbx_description
1 polymer ?
#
loop_
_entity_poly.entity_id
_entity_poly.type
_entity_poly.pdbx_seq_one_letter_code
_entity_poly.pdbx_strand_id
1 'polypeptide(L)' 'GDIVAALIDGETTLKRYVVERGRPYLKAENPRYPNLVPARELKVQGVMVSLVRKQERRKKH' A
#
# COMPACT_ATOMS: atom_id res chain seq x y z
N GLY A 1 11.40 3.06 3.84
CA GLY A 1 10.59 2.32 2.86
C GLY A 1 9.37 3.14 2.54
N ASP A 2 9.07 3.30 1.26
CA ASP A 2 8.02 4.19 0.76
C ASP A 2 6.67 3.50 0.70
N ILE A 3 5.59 4.28 0.71
CA ILE A 3 4.25 3.77 0.40
C ILE A 3 4.13 3.75 -1.11
N VAL A 4 3.79 2.59 -1.66
CA VAL A 4 3.72 2.36 -3.10
C VAL A 4 2.34 1.86 -3.50
N ALA A 5 1.91 2.25 -4.70
CA ALA A 5 0.90 1.50 -5.44
C ALA A 5 1.62 0.31 -6.09
N ALA A 6 1.24 -0.90 -5.68
CA ALA A 6 1.84 -2.13 -6.17
C ALA A 6 0.77 -3.03 -6.78
N LEU A 7 1.05 -3.58 -7.96
CA LEU A 7 0.36 -4.71 -8.51
C LEU A 7 1.01 -5.97 -7.93
N ILE A 8 0.25 -6.75 -7.16
CA ILE A 8 0.67 -7.99 -6.55
C ILE A 8 -0.31 -9.09 -6.94
N ASP A 9 0.19 -10.13 -7.59
CA ASP A 9 -0.57 -11.32 -8.00
C ASP A 9 -1.91 -11.01 -8.73
N GLY A 10 -1.94 -9.94 -9.54
CA GLY A 10 -3.11 -9.50 -10.31
C GLY A 10 -3.98 -8.43 -9.65
N GLU A 11 -3.69 -8.03 -8.41
CA GLU A 11 -4.45 -7.01 -7.67
C GLU A 11 -3.60 -5.78 -7.34
N THR A 12 -4.17 -4.59 -7.48
CA THR A 12 -3.50 -3.32 -7.13
C THR A 12 -3.79 -2.96 -5.68
N THR A 13 -2.74 -2.66 -4.90
CA THR A 13 -2.84 -2.28 -3.48
C THR A 13 -1.92 -1.11 -3.13
N LEU A 14 -2.26 -0.38 -2.05
CA LEU A 14 -1.41 0.66 -1.45
C LEU A 14 -0.83 0.14 -0.13
N LYS A 15 0.48 -0.11 -0.10
CA LYS A 15 1.20 -0.66 1.06
C LYS A 15 2.62 -0.11 1.15
N ARG A 16 3.26 -0.28 2.30
CA ARG A 16 4.67 0.09 2.45
C ARG A 16 5.54 -0.98 1.80
N TYR A 17 6.41 -0.57 0.88
CA TYR A 17 7.42 -1.45 0.30
C TYR A 17 8.58 -1.62 1.28
N VAL A 18 8.89 -2.87 1.63
CA VAL A 18 9.98 -3.23 2.54
C VAL A 18 10.80 -4.35 1.90
N VAL A 19 12.12 -4.25 2.03
CA VAL A 19 13.05 -5.33 1.68
C VAL A 19 13.70 -5.80 2.97
N GLU A 20 13.46 -7.05 3.34
CA GLU A 20 14.06 -7.68 4.51
C GLU A 20 14.82 -8.92 4.07
N ARG A 21 16.09 -9.04 4.48
CA ARG A 21 17.00 -10.14 4.09
C ARG A 21 17.03 -10.37 2.57
N GLY A 22 16.98 -9.28 1.78
CA GLY A 22 16.99 -9.32 0.32
C GLY A 22 15.67 -9.75 -0.33
N ARG A 23 14.59 -9.96 0.45
CA ARG A 23 13.28 -10.35 -0.07
C ARG A 23 12.28 -9.18 0.05
N PRO A 24 11.68 -8.73 -1.05
CA PRO A 24 10.68 -7.67 -1.00
C PRO A 24 9.33 -8.21 -0.50
N TYR A 25 8.64 -7.42 0.31
CA TYR A 25 7.25 -7.67 0.72
C TYR A 25 6.51 -6.35 0.95
N LEU A 26 5.18 -6.43 0.97
CA LEU A 26 4.31 -5.29 1.22
C LEU A 26 3.79 -5.33 2.66
N LYS A 27 4.22 -4.36 3.47
CA LYS A 27 3.79 -4.21 4.86
C LYS A 27 2.48 -3.42 4.94
N ALA A 28 1.51 -3.94 5.69
CA ALA A 28 0.31 -3.20 6.02
C ALA A 28 0.58 -2.19 7.15
N GLU A 29 0.10 -0.94 6.99
CA GLU A 29 0.15 0.06 8.08
C GLU A 29 -0.99 -0.13 9.09
N ASN A 30 -1.99 -0.95 8.75
CA ASN A 30 -3.07 -1.32 9.66
C ASN A 30 -2.74 -2.68 10.31
N PRO A 31 -2.56 -2.76 11.65
CA PRO A 31 -2.24 -4.01 12.35
C PRO A 31 -3.26 -5.14 12.17
N ARG A 32 -4.49 -4.83 11.74
CA ARG A 32 -5.52 -5.82 11.45
C ARG A 32 -5.30 -6.58 10.15
N TYR A 33 -4.34 -6.16 9.32
CA TYR A 33 -4.08 -6.76 8.02
C TYR A 33 -2.67 -7.35 7.96
N PRO A 34 -2.50 -8.54 7.37
CA PRO A 34 -1.19 -9.17 7.27
C PRO A 34 -0.29 -8.47 6.24
N ASN A 35 1.01 -8.77 6.34
CA ASN A 35 1.98 -8.45 5.30
C ASN A 35 1.73 -9.35 4.09
N LEU A 36 1.87 -8.81 2.88
CA LEU A 36 1.76 -9.58 1.65
C LEU A 36 3.15 -9.90 1.11
N VAL A 37 3.40 -11.18 0.87
CA VAL A 37 4.57 -11.68 0.15
C VAL A 37 4.08 -12.13 -1.22
N PRO A 38 4.67 -11.65 -2.33
CA PRO A 38 4.20 -12.01 -3.66
C PRO A 38 4.39 -13.50 -3.92
N ALA A 39 3.34 -14.16 -4.43
CA ALA A 39 3.42 -15.56 -4.83
C ALA A 39 4.09 -15.72 -6.20
N ARG A 40 3.87 -14.77 -7.11
CA ARG A 40 4.39 -14.80 -8.49
C ARG A 40 4.93 -13.47 -8.94
N GLU A 41 4.15 -12.40 -8.77
CA GLU A 41 4.48 -11.08 -9.31
C GLU A 41 4.36 -9.99 -8.25
N LEU A 42 5.36 -9.11 -8.23
CA LEU A 42 5.30 -7.82 -7.54
C LEU A 42 5.84 -6.74 -8.47
N LYS A 43 4.98 -5.79 -8.81
CA LYS A 43 5.36 -4.63 -9.62
C LYS A 43 4.95 -3.35 -8.93
N VAL A 44 5.92 -2.49 -8.64
CA VAL A 44 5.66 -1.12 -8.18
C VAL A 44 5.20 -0.30 -9.38
N GLN A 45 3.99 0.26 -9.29
CA GLN A 45 3.38 1.10 -10.32
C GLN A 45 3.62 2.59 -10.06
N GLY A 46 3.84 2.98 -8.80
CA GLY A 46 4.14 4.35 -8.42
C GLY A 46 4.38 4.50 -6.93
N VAL A 47 4.93 5.64 -6.55
CA VAL A 47 5.19 6.02 -5.16
C VAL A 47 4.12 7.02 -4.70
N MET A 48 3.56 6.82 -3.51
CA MET A 48 2.61 7.75 -2.92
C MET A 48 3.34 9.01 -2.44
N VAL A 49 2.93 10.17 -2.96
CA VAL A 49 3.57 11.47 -2.65
C VAL A 49 2.72 12.35 -1.74
N SER A 50 1.39 12.20 -1.74
CA SER A 50 0.48 12.97 -0.89
C SER A 50 -0.85 12.27 -0.67
N LEU A 51 -1.57 12.67 0.37
CA LEU A 51 -2.93 12.21 0.69
C LEU A 51 -3.88 13.40 0.64
N VAL A 52 -4.89 13.35 -0.24
CA VAL A 52 -5.95 14.35 -0.31
C VAL A 52 -7.24 13.71 0.21
N ARG A 53 -7.83 14.28 1.26
CA ARG A 53 -9.10 13.81 1.83
C ARG A 53 -10.21 14.81 1.51
N LYS A 54 -11.26 14.35 0.84
CA LYS A 54 -12.49 15.14 0.69
C LYS A 54 -13.14 15.32 2.07
N GLN A 55 -13.29 16.56 2.53
CA GLN A 55 -14.11 16.85 3.71
C GLN A 55 -15.57 17.02 3.28
N GLU A 56 -16.44 16.13 3.75
CA GLU A 56 -17.89 16.30 3.64
C GLU A 56 -18.31 17.48 4.52
N ARG A 57 -19.03 18.47 3.95
CA ARG A 57 -19.56 19.60 4.72
C ARG A 57 -20.59 19.03 5.71
N ARG A 58 -20.32 19.13 7.02
CA ARG A 58 -21.32 18.84 8.05
C ARG A 58 -22.53 19.75 7.80
N LYS A 59 -23.67 19.19 7.40
CA LYS A 59 -24.95 19.91 7.46
C LYS A 59 -25.22 20.16 8.95
N LYS A 60 -25.13 21.42 9.37
CA LYS A 60 -25.63 21.84 10.68
C LYS A 60 -27.15 21.62 10.67
N HIS A 61 -27.64 20.80 11.60
CA HIS A 61 -29.04 20.83 12.02
C HIS A 61 -29.23 22.02 12.95
#